data_AF-A0A0K6IY12-F1
#
_entry.id   AF-A0A0K6IY12-F1
#
_cell.length_a   1.000
_cell.length_b   1.000
_cell.length_c   1.000
_cell.angle_alpha   90.00
_cell.angle_beta   90.00
_cell.angle_gamma   90.00
#
_symmetry.space_group_name_H-M   'P 1'
#
loop_
_entity.id
_entity.type
_entity.pdbx_description
1 polymer ?
#
loop_
_entity_poly.entity_id
_entity_poly.type
_entity_poly.pdbx_seq_one_letter_code
_entity_poly.pdbx_strand_id
1 'polypeptide(L)'
;MNDIVSINRQFLIMARQLANSKSESGEIVTGLPRPVLERLANLSLDQIEAIAERIGISLITIRLNEAELARLASLQDGQRAAYSLAVVASGSR
;
A
#
# COMPACT_ATOMS: atom_id res chain seq x y z
N MET A 1 12.25 -10.65 9.24
CA MET A 1 10.82 -10.54 8.84
C MET A 1 10.08 -9.39 9.54
N ASN A 2 10.45 -9.01 10.77
CA ASN A 2 9.92 -7.79 11.42
C ASN A 2 10.28 -6.49 10.69
N ASP A 3 11.38 -6.45 9.96
CA ASP A 3 11.84 -5.24 9.28
C ASP A 3 10.93 -4.85 8.10
N ILE A 4 10.36 -5.83 7.39
CA ILE A 4 9.42 -5.57 6.29
C ILE A 4 8.11 -4.99 6.84
N VAL A 5 7.63 -5.53 7.97
CA VAL A 5 6.42 -5.04 8.63
C VAL A 5 6.63 -3.62 9.15
N SER A 6 7.79 -3.33 9.76
CA SER A 6 8.09 -1.98 10.26
C SER A 6 8.22 -0.94 9.14
N ILE A 7 8.85 -1.31 8.01
CA ILE A 7 8.94 -0.48 6.80
C ILE A 7 7.54 -0.21 6.22
N ASN A 8 6.71 -1.25 6.09
CA ASN A 8 5.35 -1.11 5.59
C ASN A 8 4.49 -0.21 6.49
N ARG A 9 4.61 -0.36 7.82
CA ARG A 9 3.92 0.48 8.80
C ARG A 9 4.34 1.95 8.66
N GLN A 10 5.64 2.23 8.60
CA GLN A 10 6.14 3.60 8.44
C GLN A 10 5.67 4.23 7.12
N PHE A 11 5.73 3.48 6.02
CA PHE A 11 5.24 3.93 4.72
C PHE A 11 3.75 4.26 4.73
N LEU A 12 2.91 3.37 5.27
CA LEU A 12 1.46 3.56 5.33
C LEU A 12 1.06 4.74 6.24
N ILE A 13 1.75 4.92 7.37
CA ILE A 13 1.53 6.07 8.26
C ILE A 13 1.89 7.37 7.54
N MET A 14 3.05 7.42 6.88
CA MET A 14 3.47 8.57 6.09
C MET A 14 2.48 8.87 4.96
N ALA A 15 2.06 7.86 4.20
CA ALA A 15 1.09 8.00 3.12
C ALA A 15 -0.27 8.54 3.61
N ARG A 16 -0.74 8.05 4.77
CA ARG A 16 -1.96 8.56 5.42
C ARG A 16 -1.83 10.02 5.86
N GLN A 17 -0.68 10.42 6.41
CA GLN A 17 -0.43 11.81 6.80
C GLN A 17 -0.44 12.75 5.59
N LEU A 18 0.20 12.33 4.49
CA LEU A 18 0.21 13.08 3.23
C LEU A 18 -1.17 13.16 2.58
N ALA A 19 -1.98 12.10 2.70
CA ALA A 19 -3.36 12.11 2.25
C ALA A 19 -4.23 13.10 3.08
N ASN A 20 -4.06 13.09 4.41
CA ASN A 20 -4.81 13.95 5.32
C ASN A 20 -4.40 15.44 5.24
N SER A 21 -3.15 15.74 4.85
CA SER A 21 -2.70 17.12 4.63
C SER A 21 -3.25 17.74 3.35
N LYS A 22 -4.05 16.98 2.56
CA LYS A 22 -4.60 17.36 1.24
C LYS A 22 -3.55 17.88 0.25
N SER A 23 -2.28 17.60 0.50
CA SER A 23 -1.19 18.10 -0.32
C SER A 23 -1.23 17.41 -1.69
N GLU A 24 -1.16 18.19 -2.78
CA GLU A 24 -1.09 17.64 -4.15
C GLU A 24 0.17 16.78 -4.35
N SER A 25 1.19 16.98 -3.51
CA SER A 25 2.43 16.21 -3.50
C SER A 25 2.28 14.77 -2.99
N GLY A 26 1.14 14.38 -2.41
CA GLY A 26 0.93 13.04 -1.85
C GLY A 26 1.13 11.92 -2.88
N GLU A 27 0.64 12.12 -4.11
CA GLU A 27 0.79 11.16 -5.21
C GLU A 27 2.25 11.06 -5.68
N ILE A 28 2.94 12.20 -5.73
CA ILE A 28 4.34 12.29 -6.15
C ILE A 28 5.26 11.60 -5.15
N VAL A 29 5.05 11.85 -3.85
CA VAL A 29 5.91 11.34 -2.78
C VAL A 29 5.68 9.86 -2.52
N THR A 30 4.43 9.40 -2.55
CA THR A 30 4.08 8.01 -2.25
C THR A 30 4.06 7.13 -3.48
N GLY A 31 3.88 7.70 -4.66
CA GLY A 31 3.63 6.94 -5.88
C GLY A 31 2.25 6.29 -5.95
N LEU A 32 1.38 6.56 -4.99
CA LEU A 32 0.04 5.99 -4.92
C LEU A 32 -0.97 6.90 -5.62
N PRO A 33 -1.93 6.35 -6.37
CA PRO A 33 -3.00 7.13 -6.98
C PRO A 33 -3.85 7.87 -5.93
N ARG A 34 -4.45 9.03 -6.29
CA ARG A 34 -5.36 9.81 -5.42
C ARG A 34 -6.42 8.95 -4.71
N PRO A 35 -7.14 8.04 -5.39
CA PRO A 35 -8.19 7.24 -4.74
C PRO A 35 -7.63 6.32 -3.64
N VAL A 36 -6.39 5.86 -3.80
CA VAL A 36 -5.70 5.02 -2.80
C VAL A 36 -5.34 5.85 -1.58
N LEU A 37 -4.82 7.07 -1.78
CA LEU A 37 -4.51 8.00 -0.71
C LEU A 37 -5.76 8.40 0.07
N GLU A 38 -6.86 8.72 -0.61
CA GLU A 38 -8.15 9.01 0.03
C GLU A 38 -8.68 7.83 0.84
N ARG A 39 -8.47 6.60 0.36
CA ARG A 39 -8.82 5.41 1.12
C ARG A 39 -7.94 5.24 2.34
N LEU A 40 -6.63 5.47 2.23
CA LEU A 40 -5.68 5.44 3.36
C LEU A 40 -5.97 6.52 4.41
N ALA A 41 -6.42 7.70 3.99
CA ALA A 41 -6.82 8.79 4.88
C ALA A 41 -7.90 8.34 5.88
N ASN A 42 -8.85 7.53 5.41
CA ASN A 42 -10.00 7.04 6.15
C ASN A 42 -9.73 5.79 7.01
N LEU A 43 -8.55 5.17 6.90
CA LEU A 43 -8.23 3.99 7.71
C LEU A 43 -7.82 4.37 9.15
N SER A 44 -8.15 3.49 10.11
CA SER A 44 -7.62 3.58 11.47
C SER A 44 -6.16 3.10 11.55
N LEU A 45 -5.47 3.42 12.64
CA LEU A 45 -4.11 2.91 12.89
C LEU A 45 -4.08 1.38 12.96
N ASP A 46 -5.06 0.77 13.64
CA ASP A 46 -5.17 -0.69 13.74
C ASP A 46 -5.35 -1.36 12.37
N GLN A 47 -6.11 -0.72 11.46
CA GLN A 47 -6.27 -1.20 10.10
C GLN A 47 -4.97 -1.07 9.29
N ILE A 48 -4.19 -0.01 9.51
CA ILE A 48 -2.87 0.15 8.90
C ILE A 48 -1.90 -0.93 9.39
N GLU A 49 -1.92 -1.24 10.68
CA GLU A 49 -1.08 -2.30 11.27
C GLU A 49 -1.45 -3.66 10.71
N ALA A 50 -2.74 -3.99 10.63
CA ALA A 50 -3.21 -5.23 10.02
C ALA A 50 -2.81 -5.37 8.54
N ILE A 51 -2.72 -4.26 7.80
CA ILE A 51 -2.22 -4.27 6.41
C ILE A 51 -0.70 -4.47 6.38
N ALA A 52 0.05 -3.76 7.24
CA ALA A 52 1.50 -3.86 7.30
C ALA A 52 1.99 -5.27 7.66
N GLU A 53 1.26 -5.96 8.56
CA GLU A 53 1.56 -7.33 8.99
C GLU A 53 1.21 -8.38 7.95
N ARG A 54 0.16 -8.16 7.16
CA ARG A 54 -0.34 -9.13 6.16
C ARG A 54 0.40 -9.07 4.83
N ILE A 55 1.09 -7.97 4.55
CA ILE A 55 1.84 -7.80 3.29
C ILE A 55 3.29 -8.23 3.51
N GLY A 56 3.64 -9.41 3.00
CA GLY A 56 4.98 -10.00 3.10
C GLY A 56 6.04 -9.38 2.17
N ILE A 57 5.74 -8.26 1.51
CA ILE A 57 6.65 -7.53 0.63
C ILE A 57 6.65 -6.04 0.93
N SER A 58 7.73 -5.34 0.56
CA SER A 58 7.83 -3.90 0.79
C SER A 58 6.85 -3.12 -0.10
N LEU A 59 5.99 -2.32 0.53
CA LEU A 59 5.04 -1.44 -0.16
C LEU A 59 5.72 -0.31 -0.94
N ILE A 60 6.97 0.03 -0.60
CA ILE A 60 7.76 1.08 -1.27
C ILE A 60 8.02 0.73 -2.74
N THR A 61 8.04 -0.57 -3.09
CA THR A 61 8.28 -1.04 -4.45
C THR A 61 7.02 -1.27 -5.28
N ILE A 62 5.82 -1.13 -4.71
CA ILE A 62 4.58 -1.44 -5.44
C ILE A 62 3.92 -0.17 -5.97
N ARG A 63 3.95 0.02 -7.28
CA ARG A 63 3.16 1.04 -7.99
C ARG A 63 1.80 0.45 -8.34
N LEU A 64 0.88 0.39 -7.36
CA LEU A 64 -0.48 -0.13 -7.58
C LEU A 64 -1.34 0.90 -8.31
N ASN A 65 -1.92 0.51 -9.45
CA ASN A 65 -3.04 1.25 -10.04
C ASN A 65 -4.38 0.86 -9.36
N GLU A 66 -5.45 1.59 -9.66
CA GLU A 66 -6.76 1.41 -9.01
C GLU A 66 -7.36 0.01 -9.25
N ALA A 67 -7.17 -0.54 -10.45
CA ALA A 67 -7.61 -1.89 -10.78
C ALA A 67 -6.85 -2.96 -9.98
N GLU A 68 -5.54 -2.78 -9.79
CA GLU A 68 -4.70 -3.68 -9.01
C GLU A 68 -5.02 -3.62 -7.52
N LEU A 69 -5.32 -2.44 -6.98
CA LEU A 69 -5.74 -2.30 -5.59
C LEU A 69 -7.10 -2.97 -5.34
N ALA A 70 -8.08 -2.75 -6.22
CA ALA A 70 -9.39 -3.39 -6.14
C ALA A 70 -9.25 -4.93 -6.20
N ARG A 71 -8.38 -5.44 -7.08
CA ARG A 71 -8.06 -6.87 -7.17
C ARG A 71 -7.44 -7.37 -5.87
N LEU A 72 -6.43 -6.70 -5.35
CA LEU A 72 -5.70 -7.10 -4.14
C LEU A 72 -6.61 -7.14 -2.90
N ALA A 73 -7.57 -6.21 -2.80
CA ALA A 73 -8.58 -6.19 -1.74
C ALA A 73 -9.60 -7.34 -1.85
N SER A 74 -9.87 -7.85 -3.05
CA SER A 74 -10.81 -8.95 -3.30
C SER A 74 -10.21 -10.36 -3.09
N LEU A 75 -8.89 -10.47 -3.02
CA LEU A 75 -8.19 -11.75 -2.94
C LEU A 75 -8.15 -12.31 -1.51
N GLN A 76 -8.23 -13.65 -1.40
CA GLN A 76 -8.04 -14.36 -0.13
C GLN A 76 -6.57 -14.29 0.33
N ASP A 77 -6.32 -14.41 1.64
CA ASP A 77 -5.01 -14.14 2.24
C ASP A 77 -3.84 -14.91 1.58
N GLY A 78 -4.04 -16.17 1.18
CA GLY A 78 -3.01 -16.97 0.49
C GLY A 78 -2.72 -16.53 -0.95
N GLN A 79 -3.65 -15.82 -1.60
CA GLN A 79 -3.52 -15.36 -2.99
C GLN A 79 -2.92 -13.96 -3.09
N ARG A 80 -3.00 -13.16 -2.02
CA ARG A 80 -2.46 -11.79 -2.00
C ARG A 80 -0.94 -11.77 -2.15
N ALA A 81 -0.21 -12.62 -1.43
CA ALA A 81 1.25 -12.64 -1.51
C ALA A 81 1.76 -12.95 -2.93
N ALA A 82 1.17 -13.95 -3.59
CA ALA A 82 1.50 -14.31 -4.96
C ALA A 82 1.13 -13.21 -5.97
N TYR A 83 -0.03 -12.57 -5.79
CA TYR A 83 -0.47 -11.47 -6.65
C TYR A 83 0.42 -10.23 -6.49
N SER A 84 0.76 -9.85 -5.27
CA SER A 84 1.63 -8.70 -5.01
C SER A 84 3.04 -8.92 -5.60
N LEU A 85 3.58 -10.15 -5.53
CA LEU A 85 4.82 -10.53 -6.21
C LEU A 85 4.71 -10.42 -7.74
N ALA A 86 3.59 -10.88 -8.32
CA ALA A 86 3.36 -10.80 -9.76
C ALA A 86 3.26 -9.35 -10.25
N VAL A 87 2.60 -8.47 -9.49
CA VAL A 87 2.47 -7.05 -9.82
C VAL A 87 3.84 -6.36 -9.79
N VAL A 88 4.65 -6.60 -8.74
CA VAL A 88 6.02 -6.06 -8.65
C VAL A 88 6.91 -6.56 -9.79
N ALA A 89 6.81 -7.85 -10.13
CA ALA A 89 7.54 -8.43 -11.26
C ALA A 89 7.09 -7.86 -12.61
N SER A 90 5.81 -7.52 -12.77
CA SER A 90 5.27 -6.93 -14.01
C SER A 90 5.58 -5.44 -14.18
N GLY A 91 5.84 -4.71 -13.09
CA GLY A 91 6.19 -3.29 -13.11
C GLY A 91 7.68 -2.99 -13.36
N SER A 92 8.53 -4.01 -13.48
CA SER A 92 9.99 -3.88 -13.72
C SER A 92 10.37 -3.96 -15.22
N ARG A 93 9.51 -3.50 -16.13
CA ARG A 93 9.84 -3.38 -17.58
C ARG A 93 10.03 -1.93 -17.98
#